data_AF-A0A6I1NKY7-F1
#
_entry.id   AF-A0A6I1NKY7-F1
#
_cell.length_a   1.000
_cell.length_b   1.000
_cell.length_c   1.000
_cell.angle_alpha   90.00
_cell.angle_beta   90.00
_cell.angle_gamma   90.00
#
_symmetry.space_group_name_H-M   'P 1'
#
loop_
_entity.id
_entity.type
_entity.pdbx_description
1 polymer ?
#
loop_
_entity_poly.entity_id
_entity_poly.type
_entity_poly.pdbx_seq_one_letter_code
_entity_poly.pdbx_strand_id
1 'polypeptide(L)' 'MNPDTSVTSIAQVAANRWNAEADEFNQWDALGQDEKDELIAAEQERLASTESVGVNPSNVE' A
#
# COMPACT_ATOMS: atom_id res chain seq x y z
N MET A 1 17.81 5.79 4.10
CA MET A 1 16.36 5.52 4.14
C MET A 1 16.18 4.25 4.95
N ASN A 2 15.55 4.29 6.12
CA ASN A 2 15.31 3.09 6.92
C ASN A 2 14.11 2.35 6.30
N PRO A 3 14.26 1.10 5.80
CA PRO A 3 13.21 0.41 5.04
C PRO A 3 11.99 0.05 5.92
N ASP A 4 12.17 -0.11 7.23
CA ASP A 4 11.08 -0.46 8.17
C ASP A 4 9.93 0.55 8.18
N THR A 5 10.23 1.84 8.08
CA THR A 5 9.21 2.90 8.09
C THR A 5 8.27 2.87 6.87
N SER A 6 8.76 2.37 5.73
CA SER A 6 7.97 2.30 4.50
C SER A 6 6.95 1.18 4.56
N VAL A 7 7.33 0.00 5.07
CA VAL A 7 6.42 -1.15 5.19
C VAL A 7 5.29 -0.86 6.17
N THR A 8 5.59 -0.23 7.31
CA THR A 8 4.55 0.20 8.26
C THR A 8 3.59 1.22 7.64
N SER A 9 4.10 2.12 6.80
CA SER A 9 3.25 3.11 6.10
C SER A 9 2.33 2.46 5.07
N ILE A 10 2.82 1.49 4.28
CA ILE A 10 2.02 0.78 3.28
C ILE A 10 0.93 -0.06 3.96
N ALA A 11 1.28 -0.77 5.04
CA ALA A 11 0.31 -1.52 5.82
C ALA A 11 -0.78 -0.62 6.41
N GLN A 12 -0.44 0.58 6.84
CA GLN A 12 -1.42 1.54 7.34
C GLN A 12 -2.35 2.08 6.23
N VAL A 13 -1.83 2.30 5.02
CA VAL A 13 -2.64 2.68 3.85
C VAL A 13 -3.59 1.56 3.43
N ALA A 14 -3.08 0.33 3.33
CA ALA A 14 -3.88 -0.85 3.02
C ALA A 14 -4.98 -1.07 4.07
N ALA A 15 -4.63 -0.96 5.36
CA ALA A 15 -5.58 -1.07 6.47
C ALA A 15 -6.66 0.01 6.43
N ASN A 16 -6.30 1.26 6.17
CA ASN A 16 -7.26 2.36 6.13
C ASN A 16 -8.25 2.17 4.96
N ARG A 17 -7.74 1.78 3.80
CA ARG A 17 -8.56 1.50 2.62
C ARG A 17 -9.48 0.31 2.83
N TRP A 18 -8.94 -0.79 3.33
CA TRP A 18 -9.73 -1.98 3.62
C TRP A 18 -10.85 -1.69 4.62
N ASN A 19 -10.56 -1.05 5.75
CA ASN A 19 -11.58 -0.72 6.75
C ASN A 19 -12.62 0.28 6.25
N ALA A 20 -12.28 1.14 5.29
CA ALA A 20 -13.25 2.07 4.69
C ALA A 20 -14.28 1.35 3.81
N GLU A 21 -13.89 0.22 3.21
CA GLU A 21 -14.74 -0.59 2.32
C GLU A 21 -15.39 -1.77 3.07
N ALA A 22 -14.80 -2.22 4.17
CA ALA A 22 -15.24 -3.38 4.93
C ALA A 22 -16.33 -3.07 5.97
N ASP A 23 -17.23 -4.04 6.15
CA ASP A 23 -18.22 -4.05 7.23
C ASP A 23 -17.57 -4.26 8.61
N GLU A 24 -18.36 -4.03 9.68
CA GLU A 24 -17.92 -4.09 11.08
C GLU A 24 -17.29 -5.43 11.50
N PHE A 25 -17.64 -6.53 10.80
CA PHE A 25 -17.13 -7.86 11.07
C PHE A 25 -15.91 -8.25 10.22
N ASN A 26 -15.59 -7.47 9.19
CA ASN A 26 -14.55 -7.79 8.22
C ASN A 26 -13.42 -6.76 8.25
N GLN A 27 -13.19 -6.14 9.41
CA GLN A 27 -12.17 -5.11 9.60
C GLN A 27 -10.77 -5.69 9.43
N TRP A 28 -9.80 -4.83 9.11
CA TRP A 28 -8.39 -5.20 8.93
C TRP A 28 -7.87 -6.00 10.12
N ASP A 29 -8.23 -5.64 11.35
CA ASP A 29 -7.78 -6.35 12.55
C ASP A 29 -8.21 -7.83 12.56
N ALA A 30 -9.39 -8.13 12.04
CA ALA A 30 -9.95 -9.47 11.94
C ALA A 30 -9.30 -10.36 10.87
N LEU A 31 -8.53 -9.78 9.94
CA LEU A 31 -7.82 -10.54 8.91
C LEU A 31 -6.61 -11.29 9.46
N GLY A 32 -6.32 -12.45 8.87
CA GLY A 32 -5.08 -13.19 9.11
C GLY A 32 -3.85 -12.42 8.63
N GLN A 33 -2.66 -12.78 9.14
CA GLN A 33 -1.41 -12.15 8.67
C GLN A 33 -1.13 -12.41 7.18
N ASP A 34 -1.50 -13.58 6.66
CA ASP A 34 -1.28 -13.96 5.26
C ASP A 34 -2.09 -13.05 4.31
N GLU A 35 -3.38 -12.86 4.61
CA GLU A 35 -4.25 -11.93 3.89
C GLU A 35 -3.78 -10.48 4.00
N LYS A 36 -3.34 -10.06 5.19
CA LYS A 36 -2.75 -8.72 5.37
C LYS A 36 -1.51 -8.54 4.49
N ASP A 37 -0.64 -9.54 4.42
CA ASP A 37 0.59 -9.49 3.62
C ASP A 37 0.29 -9.37 2.12
N GLU A 38 -0.69 -10.12 1.62
CA GLU A 38 -1.15 -10.03 0.22
C GLU A 38 -1.67 -8.62 -0.11
N LEU A 39 -2.49 -8.04 0.77
CA LEU A 39 -3.02 -6.69 0.60
C LEU A 39 -1.92 -5.61 0.65
N ILE A 40 -0.94 -5.79 1.55
CA ILE A 40 0.24 -4.90 1.64
C ILE A 40 1.07 -4.99 0.36
N ALA A 41 1.32 -6.20 -0.14
CA ALA A 41 2.09 -6.40 -1.37
C ALA A 41 1.41 -5.76 -2.58
N ALA A 42 0.09 -5.93 -2.72
CA ALA A 42 -0.69 -5.29 -3.78
C ALA A 42 -0.64 -3.75 -3.69
N GLU A 43 -0.71 -3.20 -2.48
CA GLU A 43 -0.59 -1.76 -2.23
C GLU A 43 0.82 -1.24 -2.51
N GLN A 44 1.86 -2.00 -2.16
CA GLN A 44 3.24 -1.69 -2.47
C GLN A 44 3.50 -1.64 -3.98
N GLU A 45 3.01 -2.64 -4.73
CA GLU A 45 3.09 -2.69 -6.20
C GLU A 45 2.37 -1.50 -6.85
N ARG A 46 1.22 -1.10 -6.29
CA ARG A 46 0.48 0.10 -6.75
C ARG A 46 1.30 1.36 -6.54
N LEU A 47 1.87 1.57 -5.35
CA LEU A 47 2.67 2.75 -5.03
C LEU A 47 3.96 2.79 -5.87
N ALA A 48 4.64 1.66 -6.01
CA ALA A 48 5.81 1.53 -6.89
C ALA A 48 5.48 1.87 -8.35
N SER A 49 4.30 1.46 -8.84
CA SER A 49 3.82 1.82 -10.18
C SER A 49 3.49 3.31 -10.32
N THR A 50 3.05 3.95 -9.24
CA THR A 50 2.69 5.38 -9.22
C THR A 50 3.92 6.29 -9.08
N GLU A 51 4.98 5.81 -8.44
CA GLU A 51 6.29 6.51 -8.40
C GLU A 51 7.07 6.33 -9.72
N SER A 52 6.90 5.20 -10.41
CA SER A 52 7.55 4.93 -11.70
C SER A 52 7.00 5.78 -12.86
N VAL A 53 5.73 6.21 -12.82
CA VAL A 53 5.14 7.14 -13.81
C VAL A 53 5.59 8.61 -13.61
N GLY A 54 6.57 8.85 -12.73
CA GLY A 54 7.24 10.13 -12.53
C GLY A 54 8.46 10.39 -13.45
N VAL A 55 8.67 9.61 -14.53
CA VAL A 55 9.74 9.90 -15.50
C VAL A 55 9.33 11.04 -16.45
N ASN A 56 9.76 12.22 -16.03
CA ASN A 56 9.81 13.51 -16.69
C ASN A 56 10.08 13.48 -18.22
N PRO A 57 9.15 13.92 -19.10
CA PRO A 57 9.46 14.17 -20.52
C PRO A 57 9.95 15.61 -20.77
N SER A 58 10.80 16.16 -19.90
CA SER A 58 11.38 17.51 -20.10
C SER A 58 12.91 17.45 -20.11
N ASN A 59 13.46 16.74 -21.10
CA ASN A 59 14.79 17.08 -21.61
C ASN A 59 14.63 17.57 -23.04
N VAL A 60 14.22 18.84 -23.17
CA VAL A 60 14.39 19.62 -24.38
C VAL A 60 15.82 20.17 -24.38
N GLU A 61 16.62 19.78 -25.37
CA GLU A 61 17.81 20.52 -25.81
C GLU A 61 17.71 20.77 -27.31
#